data_AF-A0A0J1IBX7-F1
#
_entry.id   AF-A0A0J1IBX7-F1
#
_cell.length_a   1.000
_cell.length_b   1.000
_cell.length_c   1.000
_cell.angle_alpha   90.00
_cell.angle_beta   90.00
_cell.angle_gamma   90.00
#
_symmetry.space_group_name_H-M   'P 1'
#
loop_
_entity.id
_entity.type
_entity.pdbx_description
1 polymer ?
#
loop_
_entity_poly.entity_id
_entity_poly.type
_entity_poly.pdbx_seq_one_letter_code
_entity_poly.pdbx_strand_id
1 'polypeptide(L)'
;MRVLMIQTPSVEGISQEKVYPIGIVTLASVLKGYGHVVEILDMNLAQDPFAALKEKLLTFQPGVVGLSLRNIDPLANKTSSLIPPFVVTVRLIAAVWPHARLIVGGTGFSLFPKRLLQELPEIDYGIVGEAETSFPALLSSMDSLDVLRKHLVEADILRAARLTARTDVLSVYHFMVNVPGESKRTIEKGISLLDRLYELHSPKKDLGTVVLNNIRILPGTPIEQIAKEQGVIDEQTDLLYPVYYNPKPFETLRYRLETLHLDQNVFMWQEIRK
;
A
#
# COMPACT_ATOMS: atom_id res chain seq x y z
N MET A 1 -0.74 -16.07 0.83
CA MET A 1 0.65 -15.55 1.07
C MET A 1 1.42 -16.42 2.07
N ARG A 2 2.75 -16.24 2.17
CA ARG A 2 3.60 -16.81 3.24
C ARG A 2 3.69 -15.82 4.41
N VAL A 3 3.20 -16.19 5.58
CA VAL A 3 3.13 -15.34 6.79
C VAL A 3 3.98 -15.96 7.90
N LEU A 4 4.94 -15.21 8.42
CA LEU A 4 5.74 -15.62 9.58
C LEU A 4 5.22 -14.89 10.82
N MET A 5 4.68 -15.64 11.78
CA MET A 5 4.24 -15.12 13.06
C MET A 5 5.37 -15.23 14.08
N ILE A 6 5.68 -14.14 14.76
CA ILE A 6 6.82 -14.06 15.69
C ILE A 6 6.33 -13.61 17.06
N GLN A 7 6.53 -14.45 18.07
CA GLN A 7 6.50 -14.00 19.46
C GLN A 7 7.84 -13.35 19.76
N THR A 8 7.86 -12.03 19.95
CA THR A 8 9.09 -11.32 20.33
C THR A 8 9.44 -11.63 21.79
N PRO A 9 10.68 -11.36 22.24
CA PRO A 9 11.06 -11.55 23.63
C PRO A 9 10.04 -10.91 24.56
N SER A 10 9.42 -11.73 25.41
CA SER A 10 8.35 -11.31 26.32
C SER A 10 8.72 -11.45 27.79
N VAL A 11 9.90 -11.99 28.05
CA VAL A 11 10.51 -12.15 29.37
C VAL A 11 11.98 -11.74 29.29
N GLU A 12 12.56 -11.41 30.44
CA GLU A 12 13.97 -11.06 30.54
C GLU A 12 14.85 -12.31 30.59
N GLY A 13 15.81 -12.40 29.67
CA GLY A 13 16.78 -13.50 29.58
C GLY A 13 16.11 -14.87 29.36
N ILE A 14 16.87 -15.94 29.61
CA ILE A 14 16.32 -17.31 29.68
C ILE A 14 15.68 -17.47 31.06
N SER A 15 14.63 -16.70 31.32
CA SER A 15 13.73 -16.93 32.45
C SER A 15 13.16 -18.34 32.34
N GLN A 16 13.11 -19.11 33.44
CA GLN A 16 12.49 -20.44 33.45
C GLN A 16 10.99 -20.41 33.11
N GLU A 17 10.33 -19.26 33.31
CA GLU A 17 8.92 -19.11 32.98
C GLU A 17 8.72 -18.90 31.48
N LYS A 18 8.28 -19.97 30.82
CA LYS A 18 7.90 -19.97 29.41
C LYS A 18 6.38 -19.89 29.33
N VAL A 19 5.89 -18.78 28.79
CA VAL A 19 4.45 -18.56 28.59
C VAL A 19 4.08 -18.96 27.17
N TYR A 20 3.11 -19.85 27.03
CA TYR A 20 2.61 -20.27 25.72
C TYR A 20 2.00 -19.07 24.97
N PRO A 21 2.44 -18.75 23.74
CA PRO A 21 2.03 -17.54 23.04
C PRO A 21 0.69 -17.74 22.33
N ILE A 22 -0.38 -17.90 23.11
CA ILE A 22 -1.71 -18.27 22.61
C ILE A 22 -2.22 -17.32 21.51
N GLY A 23 -1.96 -16.02 21.63
CA GLY A 23 -2.42 -15.02 20.66
C GLY A 23 -1.94 -15.32 19.23
N ILE A 24 -0.63 -15.52 19.03
CA ILE A 24 -0.11 -15.78 17.67
C ILE A 24 -0.47 -17.18 17.17
N VAL A 25 -0.66 -18.16 18.07
CA VAL A 25 -1.08 -19.52 17.68
C VAL A 25 -2.53 -19.51 17.20
N THR A 26 -3.41 -18.81 17.90
CA THR A 26 -4.80 -18.60 17.48
C THR A 26 -4.84 -17.89 16.13
N LEU A 27 -4.12 -16.77 15.99
CA LEU A 27 -4.05 -16.03 14.72
C LEU A 27 -3.48 -16.89 13.58
N ALA A 28 -2.42 -17.65 13.83
CA ALA A 28 -1.86 -18.54 12.81
C ALA A 28 -2.87 -19.60 12.34
N SER A 29 -3.70 -20.10 13.26
CA SER A 29 -4.77 -21.06 12.93
C SER A 29 -5.86 -20.41 12.08
N VAL A 30 -6.29 -19.20 12.44
CA VAL A 30 -7.25 -18.40 11.65
C VAL A 30 -6.68 -18.14 10.25
N LEU A 31 -5.45 -17.63 10.15
CA LEU A 31 -4.80 -17.30 8.87
C LEU A 31 -4.60 -18.53 7.96
N LYS A 32 -4.32 -19.71 8.53
CA LYS A 32 -4.31 -20.96 7.75
C LYS A 32 -5.69 -21.27 7.17
N GLY A 33 -6.77 -21.00 7.91
CA GLY A 33 -8.15 -21.12 7.42
C GLY A 33 -8.47 -20.22 6.23
N TYR A 34 -7.78 -19.08 6.10
CA TYR A 34 -7.87 -18.17 4.95
C TYR A 34 -6.91 -18.56 3.79
N GLY A 35 -6.27 -19.73 3.85
CA GLY A 35 -5.42 -20.24 2.76
C GLY A 35 -3.99 -19.69 2.77
N HIS A 36 -3.55 -19.00 3.82
CA HIS A 36 -2.17 -18.57 3.95
C HIS A 36 -1.26 -19.73 4.39
N VAL A 37 -0.01 -19.72 3.92
CA VAL A 37 1.06 -20.60 4.44
C VAL A 37 1.64 -19.91 5.65
N VAL A 38 1.43 -20.45 6.85
CA VAL A 38 1.81 -19.80 8.11
C VAL A 38 2.80 -20.64 8.91
N GLU A 39 3.90 -20.02 9.31
CA GLU A 39 4.86 -20.58 10.28
C GLU A 39 4.97 -19.66 11.51
N ILE A 40 5.34 -20.25 12.64
CA ILE A 40 5.52 -19.55 13.91
C ILE A 40 7.00 -19.65 14.31
N LEU A 41 7.53 -18.55 14.83
CA LEU A 41 8.77 -18.49 15.58
C LEU A 41 8.50 -17.91 16.96
N ASP A 42 8.85 -18.65 18.01
CA ASP A 42 8.89 -18.12 19.36
C ASP A 42 10.34 -17.82 19.75
N MET A 43 10.68 -16.54 19.80
CA MET A 43 12.02 -16.08 20.15
C MET A 43 12.41 -16.44 21.59
N ASN A 44 11.45 -16.74 22.47
CA ASN A 44 11.73 -17.13 23.86
C ASN A 44 12.18 -18.60 23.99
N LEU A 45 12.10 -19.41 22.92
CA LEU A 45 12.52 -20.82 22.95
C LEU A 45 13.96 -21.04 22.51
N ALA A 46 14.53 -20.10 21.75
CA ALA A 46 15.89 -20.20 21.22
C ALA A 46 16.92 -19.68 22.23
N GLN A 47 18.08 -20.35 22.30
CA GLN A 47 19.21 -19.87 23.09
C GLN A 47 19.80 -18.58 22.51
N ASP A 48 19.86 -18.48 21.18
CA ASP A 48 20.13 -17.25 20.44
C ASP A 48 18.89 -16.86 19.61
N PRO A 49 18.01 -16.00 20.16
CA PRO A 49 16.77 -15.61 19.49
C PRO A 49 16.99 -14.89 18.16
N PHE A 50 18.06 -14.10 18.05
CA PHE A 50 18.32 -13.29 16.85
C PHE A 50 18.94 -14.12 15.73
N ALA A 51 19.80 -15.09 16.06
CA ALA A 51 20.28 -16.06 15.08
C ALA A 51 19.13 -16.91 14.53
N ALA A 52 18.26 -17.44 15.41
CA ALA A 52 17.08 -18.21 15.02
C ALA A 52 16.12 -17.39 14.14
N LEU A 53 15.91 -16.11 14.48
CA LEU A 53 15.14 -15.19 13.65
C LEU A 53 15.73 -15.01 12.25
N LYS A 54 17.03 -14.71 12.17
CA LYS A 54 17.72 -14.54 10.89
C LYS A 54 17.61 -15.80 10.02
N GLU A 55 17.89 -16.97 10.59
CA GLU A 55 17.77 -18.24 9.89
C GLU A 55 16.35 -18.44 9.37
N LYS A 56 15.35 -18.26 10.23
CA LYS A 56 13.94 -18.45 9.87
C LYS A 56 13.48 -17.53 8.75
N LEU A 57 13.90 -16.26 8.76
CA LEU A 57 13.60 -15.32 7.68
C LEU A 57 14.18 -15.79 6.35
N LEU A 58 15.43 -16.25 6.34
CA LEU A 58 16.13 -16.68 5.12
C LEU A 58 15.59 -18.01 4.56
N THR A 59 15.17 -18.93 5.43
CA THR A 59 14.61 -20.23 5.01
C THR A 59 13.14 -20.12 4.62
N PHE A 60 12.35 -19.37 5.39
CA PHE A 60 10.91 -19.27 5.16
C PHE A 60 10.54 -18.17 4.17
N GLN A 61 11.36 -17.14 3.99
CA GLN A 61 11.14 -16.07 3.01
C GLN A 61 9.69 -15.54 3.02
N PRO A 62 9.22 -15.01 4.16
CA PRO A 62 7.84 -14.55 4.29
C PRO A 62 7.58 -13.32 3.41
N GLY A 63 6.35 -13.20 2.91
CA GLY A 63 5.84 -11.95 2.34
C GLY A 63 5.30 -11.01 3.42
N VAL A 64 4.90 -11.57 4.57
CA VAL A 64 4.41 -10.82 5.74
C VAL A 64 5.03 -11.39 7.00
N VAL A 65 5.46 -10.51 7.90
CA VAL A 65 5.92 -10.86 9.24
C VAL A 65 4.98 -10.21 10.26
N GLY A 66 4.26 -11.03 11.01
CA GLY A 66 3.40 -10.63 12.12
C GLY A 66 4.16 -10.70 13.44
N LEU A 67 4.34 -9.57 14.13
CA LEU A 67 5.08 -9.47 15.39
C LEU A 67 4.13 -9.29 16.57
N SER A 68 4.29 -10.09 17.61
CA SER A 68 3.56 -9.92 18.87
C SER A 68 4.46 -9.31 19.95
N LEU A 69 4.23 -8.02 20.24
CA LEU A 69 4.75 -7.36 21.42
C LEU A 69 3.74 -7.54 22.57
N ARG A 70 3.96 -8.58 23.37
CA ARG A 70 3.04 -8.95 24.46
C ARG A 70 3.22 -8.08 25.71
N ASN A 71 4.47 -7.83 26.09
CA ASN A 71 4.85 -7.13 27.31
C ASN A 71 5.83 -6.01 26.94
N ILE A 72 5.70 -4.83 27.58
CA ILE A 72 6.67 -3.73 27.43
C ILE A 72 7.78 -3.79 28.50
N ASP A 73 7.52 -4.52 29.58
CA ASP A 73 8.40 -4.81 30.70
C ASP A 73 8.02 -6.19 31.30
N PRO A 74 8.93 -6.86 32.02
CA PRO A 74 8.69 -8.20 32.56
C PRO A 74 7.87 -8.23 33.86
N LEU A 75 7.38 -7.09 34.36
CA LEU A 75 6.67 -6.96 35.65
C LEU A 75 7.48 -7.49 36.86
N ALA A 76 6.83 -7.71 38.01
CA ALA A 76 7.38 -8.36 39.20
C ALA A 76 8.67 -7.73 39.80
N ASN A 77 8.64 -6.40 40.05
CA ASN A 77 9.75 -5.63 40.64
C ASN A 77 11.06 -5.60 39.83
N LYS A 78 11.00 -5.96 38.54
CA LYS A 78 12.09 -5.77 37.61
C LYS A 78 12.00 -4.40 36.93
N THR A 79 13.14 -3.77 36.71
CA THR A 79 13.24 -2.42 36.10
C THR A 79 13.71 -2.46 34.64
N SER A 80 13.80 -3.65 34.04
CA SER A 80 14.20 -3.81 32.64
C SER A 80 13.03 -3.59 31.67
N SER A 81 13.36 -3.23 30.42
CA SER A 81 12.38 -3.00 29.36
C SER A 81 12.52 -4.04 28.25
N LEU A 82 11.39 -4.45 27.71
CA LEU A 82 11.30 -5.34 26.54
C LEU A 82 11.17 -4.55 25.23
N ILE A 83 11.09 -3.21 25.30
CA ILE A 83 11.10 -2.34 24.11
C ILE A 83 12.45 -2.39 23.37
N PRO A 84 13.63 -2.29 24.02
CA PRO A 84 14.91 -2.40 23.31
C PRO A 84 15.08 -3.69 22.49
N PRO A 85 14.85 -4.92 23.02
CA PRO A 85 14.95 -6.13 22.21
C PRO A 85 13.88 -6.19 21.10
N PHE A 86 12.70 -5.61 21.31
CA PHE A 86 11.67 -5.47 20.26
C PHE A 86 12.14 -4.55 19.11
N VAL A 87 12.71 -3.38 19.43
CA VAL A 87 13.30 -2.45 18.45
C VAL A 87 14.39 -3.15 17.63
N VAL A 88 15.29 -3.89 18.28
CA VAL A 88 16.34 -4.65 17.60
C VAL A 88 15.74 -5.74 16.69
N THR A 89 14.67 -6.40 17.15
CA THR A 89 13.96 -7.42 16.36
C THR A 89 13.42 -6.82 15.06
N VAL A 90 12.69 -5.71 15.14
CA VAL A 90 12.12 -5.01 13.98
C VAL A 90 13.21 -4.60 12.99
N ARG A 91 14.27 -3.95 13.49
CA ARG A 91 15.39 -3.49 12.65
C ARG A 91 16.16 -4.64 12.01
N LEU A 92 16.33 -5.75 12.72
CA LEU A 92 16.99 -6.93 12.16
C LEU A 92 16.16 -7.53 11.02
N ILE A 93 14.83 -7.61 11.17
CA ILE A 93 13.97 -8.12 10.09
C ILE A 93 14.06 -7.19 8.88
N ALA A 94 13.95 -5.89 9.07
CA ALA A 94 14.04 -4.91 7.99
C ALA A 94 15.40 -4.96 7.28
N ALA A 95 16.49 -5.22 8.00
CA ALA A 95 17.82 -5.33 7.41
C ALA A 95 18.06 -6.66 6.68
N VAL A 96 17.59 -7.78 7.23
CA VAL A 96 17.82 -9.13 6.67
C VAL A 96 16.85 -9.44 5.54
N TRP A 97 15.61 -8.98 5.65
CA TRP A 97 14.53 -9.32 4.73
C TRP A 97 13.60 -8.11 4.46
N PRO A 98 14.11 -7.06 3.78
CA PRO A 98 13.40 -5.79 3.57
C PRO A 98 12.12 -5.89 2.74
N HIS A 99 11.86 -7.05 2.12
CA HIS A 99 10.70 -7.26 1.26
C HIS A 99 9.43 -7.68 2.02
N ALA A 100 9.55 -8.12 3.27
CA ALA A 100 8.38 -8.50 4.05
C ALA A 100 7.66 -7.26 4.59
N ARG A 101 6.32 -7.30 4.56
CA ARG A 101 5.49 -6.34 5.29
C ARG A 101 5.52 -6.66 6.78
N LEU A 102 5.85 -5.67 7.60
CA LEU A 102 5.90 -5.77 9.06
C LEU A 102 4.59 -5.30 9.67
N ILE A 103 3.91 -6.21 10.35
CA ILE A 103 2.63 -5.95 11.03
C ILE A 103 2.80 -6.27 12.50
N VAL A 104 2.54 -5.30 13.37
CA VAL A 104 2.73 -5.46 14.81
C VAL A 104 1.38 -5.47 15.52
N GLY A 105 1.26 -6.33 16.53
CA GLY A 105 0.14 -6.35 17.46
C GLY A 105 0.56 -6.86 18.83
N GLY A 106 -0.43 -7.23 19.65
CA GLY A 106 -0.24 -7.70 21.01
C GLY A 106 -0.61 -6.65 22.06
N THR A 107 -0.80 -7.12 23.29
CA THR A 107 -1.24 -6.30 24.42
C THR A 107 -0.28 -5.17 24.74
N GLY A 108 1.03 -5.43 24.71
CA GLY A 108 2.07 -4.43 24.94
C GLY A 108 2.10 -3.36 23.85
N PHE A 109 1.98 -3.75 22.58
CA PHE A 109 1.85 -2.80 21.47
C PHE A 109 0.61 -1.91 21.61
N SER A 110 -0.52 -2.51 21.97
CA SER A 110 -1.81 -1.82 22.07
C SER A 110 -1.85 -0.70 23.11
N LEU A 111 -0.92 -0.69 24.07
CA LEU A 111 -0.78 0.39 25.06
C LEU A 111 -0.24 1.69 24.44
N PHE A 112 0.70 1.60 23.50
CA PHE A 112 1.42 2.75 22.95
C PHE A 112 1.60 2.69 21.41
N PRO A 113 0.55 2.41 20.63
CA PRO A 113 0.68 2.08 19.20
C PRO A 113 1.24 3.25 18.39
N LYS A 114 0.74 4.47 18.60
CA LYS A 114 1.19 5.67 17.88
C LYS A 114 2.67 5.97 18.14
N ARG A 115 3.12 5.83 19.38
CA ARG A 115 4.50 6.11 19.77
C ARG A 115 5.46 5.09 19.18
N LEU A 116 5.12 3.81 19.25
CA LEU A 116 5.95 2.74 18.69
C LEU A 116 6.07 2.85 17.17
N LEU A 117 4.98 3.15 16.46
CA LEU A 117 5.03 3.38 15.01
C LEU A 117 5.84 4.62 14.61
N GLN A 118 5.86 5.67 15.44
CA GLN A 118 6.71 6.84 15.22
C GLN A 118 8.20 6.55 15.44
N GLU A 119 8.53 5.72 16.43
CA GLU A 119 9.93 5.35 16.72
C GLU A 119 10.50 4.30 15.76
N LEU A 120 9.63 3.51 15.14
CA LEU A 120 9.98 2.38 14.27
C LEU A 120 9.28 2.54 12.90
N PRO A 121 9.78 3.42 12.02
CA PRO A 121 9.22 3.63 10.69
C PRO A 121 9.32 2.40 9.78
N GLU A 122 10.08 1.37 10.17
CA GLU A 122 10.16 0.10 9.48
C GLU A 122 8.86 -0.73 9.61
N ILE A 123 8.00 -0.44 10.60
CA ILE A 123 6.71 -1.12 10.76
C ILE A 123 5.69 -0.54 9.77
N ASP A 124 5.15 -1.38 8.89
CA ASP A 124 4.13 -0.95 7.93
C ASP A 124 2.75 -0.73 8.57
N TYR A 125 2.33 -1.64 9.47
CA TYR A 125 1.00 -1.59 10.07
C TYR A 125 1.01 -2.00 11.55
N GLY A 126 0.08 -1.43 12.32
CA GLY A 126 -0.21 -1.82 13.70
C GLY A 126 -1.66 -2.23 13.87
N ILE A 127 -1.91 -3.33 14.58
CA ILE A 127 -3.25 -3.77 15.00
C ILE A 127 -3.39 -3.57 16.50
N VAL A 128 -4.39 -2.78 16.91
CA VAL A 128 -4.71 -2.51 18.31
C VAL A 128 -5.87 -3.39 18.73
N GLY A 129 -5.73 -4.09 19.86
CA GLY A 129 -6.75 -5.00 20.38
C GLY A 129 -6.76 -6.36 19.67
N GLU A 130 -7.95 -6.93 19.52
CA GLU A 130 -8.18 -8.25 18.93
C GLU A 130 -7.93 -8.25 17.42
N ALA A 131 -7.33 -9.34 16.93
CA ALA A 131 -6.76 -9.44 15.59
C ALA A 131 -7.37 -10.57 14.74
N GLU A 132 -8.26 -11.37 15.32
CA GLU A 132 -8.86 -12.57 14.73
C GLU A 132 -9.67 -12.24 13.47
N THR A 133 -10.31 -11.06 13.44
CA THR A 133 -11.07 -10.57 12.30
C THR A 133 -10.30 -9.52 11.49
N SER A 134 -9.60 -8.63 12.16
CA SER A 134 -8.92 -7.49 11.54
C SER A 134 -7.65 -7.90 10.80
N PHE A 135 -6.91 -8.91 11.26
CA PHE A 135 -5.68 -9.34 10.61
C PHE A 135 -5.94 -10.08 9.28
N PRO A 136 -6.86 -11.07 9.20
CA PRO A 136 -7.24 -11.65 7.92
C PRO A 136 -7.82 -10.61 6.95
N ALA A 137 -8.62 -9.65 7.45
CA ALA A 137 -9.15 -8.57 6.61
C ALA A 137 -8.03 -7.68 6.07
N LEU A 138 -7.03 -7.35 6.90
CA LEU A 138 -5.85 -6.59 6.47
C LEU A 138 -5.07 -7.37 5.41
N LEU A 139 -4.79 -8.66 5.60
CA LEU A 139 -4.10 -9.49 4.60
C LEU A 139 -4.90 -9.67 3.32
N SER A 140 -6.23 -9.85 3.43
CA SER A 140 -7.12 -9.94 2.27
C SER A 140 -7.13 -8.62 1.50
N SER A 141 -7.04 -7.49 2.19
CA SER A 141 -6.89 -6.19 1.53
C SER A 141 -5.51 -6.04 0.89
N MET A 142 -4.45 -6.60 1.47
CA MET A 142 -3.12 -6.67 0.83
C MET A 142 -3.13 -7.56 -0.41
N ASP A 143 -3.74 -8.74 -0.37
CA ASP A 143 -3.94 -9.60 -1.53
C ASP A 143 -4.81 -8.89 -2.59
N SER A 144 -5.84 -8.15 -2.16
CA SER A 144 -6.67 -7.33 -3.06
C SER A 144 -5.92 -6.11 -3.60
N LEU A 145 -5.00 -5.51 -2.84
CA LEU A 145 -4.15 -4.40 -3.26
C LEU A 145 -3.01 -4.87 -4.17
N ASP A 146 -2.53 -6.10 -3.99
CA ASP A 146 -1.66 -6.83 -4.92
C ASP A 146 -2.42 -7.25 -6.19
N VAL A 147 -3.74 -7.49 -6.11
CA VAL A 147 -4.63 -7.63 -7.27
C VAL A 147 -4.90 -6.27 -7.92
N LEU A 148 -4.98 -5.19 -7.15
CA LEU A 148 -5.23 -3.82 -7.62
C LEU A 148 -3.96 -3.05 -8.00
N ARG A 149 -2.81 -3.72 -8.14
CA ARG A 149 -1.51 -3.18 -8.63
C ARG A 149 -1.67 -2.12 -9.73
N LYS A 150 -1.85 -0.84 -9.37
CA LYS A 150 -1.62 0.29 -10.29
C LYS A 150 -0.13 0.62 -10.39
N HIS A 151 0.70 -0.41 -10.47
CA HIS A 151 2.00 -0.36 -11.13
C HIS A 151 1.84 -0.71 -12.61
N LEU A 152 0.72 -0.30 -13.21
CA LEU A 152 0.52 -0.39 -14.64
C LEU A 152 1.57 0.51 -15.29
N VAL A 153 2.49 -0.11 -16.02
CA VAL A 153 3.35 0.65 -16.92
C VAL A 153 2.59 0.90 -18.22
N GLU A 154 3.06 1.86 -19.00
CA GLU A 154 2.46 2.21 -20.30
C GLU A 154 2.24 0.97 -21.19
N ALA A 155 3.18 0.01 -21.14
CA ALA A 155 3.10 -1.24 -21.91
C ALA A 155 1.88 -2.10 -21.55
N ASP A 156 1.44 -2.08 -20.28
CA ASP A 156 0.26 -2.84 -19.84
C ASP A 156 -1.02 -2.20 -20.37
N ILE A 157 -1.09 -0.86 -20.34
CA ILE A 157 -2.21 -0.09 -20.89
C ILE A 157 -2.35 -0.37 -22.38
N LEU A 158 -1.25 -0.29 -23.12
CA LEU A 158 -1.25 -0.54 -24.56
C LEU A 158 -1.53 -2.00 -24.90
N ARG A 159 -1.11 -2.95 -24.07
CA ARG A 159 -1.47 -4.37 -24.24
C ARG A 159 -2.98 -4.56 -24.09
N ALA A 160 -3.58 -3.97 -23.06
CA ALA A 160 -5.03 -4.01 -22.86
C ALA A 160 -5.78 -3.36 -24.05
N ALA A 161 -5.34 -2.16 -24.46
CA ALA A 161 -5.89 -1.44 -25.61
C ALA A 161 -5.84 -2.27 -26.90
N ARG A 162 -4.72 -2.96 -27.19
CA ARG A 162 -4.61 -3.84 -28.37
C ARG A 162 -5.58 -5.02 -28.33
N LEU A 163 -5.85 -5.56 -27.15
CA LEU A 163 -6.78 -6.68 -26.99
C LEU A 163 -8.21 -6.19 -27.22
N THR A 164 -8.60 -5.07 -26.61
CA THR A 164 -9.95 -4.52 -26.77
C THR A 164 -10.20 -3.99 -28.18
N ALA A 165 -9.20 -3.35 -28.81
CA ALA A 165 -9.25 -2.84 -30.19
C ALA A 165 -9.54 -3.92 -31.26
N ARG A 166 -9.43 -5.20 -30.90
CA ARG A 166 -9.74 -6.33 -31.79
C ARG A 166 -11.14 -6.89 -31.59
N THR A 167 -11.85 -6.43 -30.55
CA THR A 167 -13.21 -6.84 -30.21
C THR A 167 -14.22 -5.81 -30.71
N ASP A 168 -15.50 -5.97 -30.38
CA ASP A 168 -16.54 -4.98 -30.67
C ASP A 168 -16.95 -4.21 -29.39
N VAL A 169 -16.08 -4.24 -28.37
CA VAL A 169 -16.29 -3.55 -27.10
C VAL A 169 -15.84 -2.11 -27.20
N LEU A 170 -16.76 -1.19 -26.92
CA LEU A 170 -16.43 0.23 -26.81
C LEU A 170 -15.52 0.47 -25.60
N SER A 171 -14.34 1.02 -25.86
CA SER A 171 -13.34 1.36 -24.84
C SER A 171 -13.50 2.81 -24.39
N VAL A 172 -13.45 3.03 -23.08
CA VAL A 172 -13.44 4.37 -22.46
C VAL A 172 -12.26 4.45 -21.50
N TYR A 173 -11.49 5.53 -21.59
CA TYR A 173 -10.32 5.73 -20.74
C TYR A 173 -10.53 6.93 -19.82
N HIS A 174 -10.18 6.79 -18.55
CA HIS A 174 -10.22 7.86 -17.56
C HIS A 174 -8.79 8.26 -17.17
N PHE A 175 -8.44 9.52 -17.42
CA PHE A 175 -7.15 10.09 -17.06
C PHE A 175 -7.31 11.13 -15.97
N MET A 176 -6.43 11.05 -14.97
CA MET A 176 -6.27 12.12 -13.99
C MET A 176 -5.28 13.14 -14.55
N VAL A 177 -5.60 14.41 -14.42
CA VAL A 177 -4.83 15.52 -15.01
C VAL A 177 -4.34 16.45 -13.90
N ASN A 178 -3.12 16.97 -14.08
CA ASN A 178 -2.47 17.88 -13.13
C ASN A 178 -2.35 17.24 -11.74
N VAL A 179 -1.80 16.03 -11.69
CA VAL A 179 -1.62 15.25 -10.47
C VAL A 179 -0.41 15.76 -9.67
N PRO A 180 -0.27 15.42 -8.37
CA PRO A 180 0.92 15.80 -7.60
C PRO A 180 2.22 15.37 -8.28
N GLY A 181 3.14 16.31 -8.47
CA GLY A 181 4.43 16.07 -9.15
C GLY A 181 4.38 16.16 -10.68
N GLU A 182 3.26 16.60 -11.28
CA GLU A 182 3.14 16.84 -12.72
C GLU A 182 4.23 17.81 -13.23
N SER A 183 4.80 17.47 -14.38
CA SER A 183 5.88 18.21 -15.03
C SER A 183 5.64 18.26 -16.55
N LYS A 184 6.33 19.15 -17.27
CA LYS A 184 6.24 19.19 -18.74
C LYS A 184 6.57 17.82 -19.37
N ARG A 185 7.56 17.11 -18.84
CA ARG A 185 7.97 15.78 -19.31
C ARG A 185 6.89 14.72 -19.11
N THR A 186 6.18 14.74 -17.98
CA THR A 186 5.12 13.76 -17.71
C THR A 186 3.87 14.07 -18.54
N ILE A 187 3.57 15.35 -18.79
CA ILE A 187 2.52 15.80 -19.70
C ILE A 187 2.76 15.30 -21.13
N GLU A 188 3.97 15.49 -21.66
CA GLU A 188 4.35 15.04 -23.00
C GLU A 188 4.21 13.52 -23.15
N LYS A 189 4.61 12.75 -22.12
CA LYS A 189 4.39 11.30 -22.08
C LYS A 189 2.90 10.95 -22.09
N GLY A 190 2.07 11.66 -21.32
CA GLY A 190 0.63 11.45 -21.29
C GLY A 190 -0.03 11.71 -22.65
N ILE A 191 0.37 12.77 -23.34
CA ILE A 191 -0.07 13.08 -24.71
C ILE A 191 0.33 11.97 -25.68
N SER A 192 1.59 11.53 -25.65
CA SER A 192 2.07 10.46 -26.53
C SER A 192 1.32 9.13 -26.30
N LEU A 193 0.96 8.81 -25.05
CA LEU A 193 0.12 7.65 -24.77
C LEU A 193 -1.28 7.81 -25.38
N LEU A 194 -1.89 8.99 -25.26
CA LEU A 194 -3.20 9.27 -25.85
C LEU A 194 -3.19 9.08 -27.37
N ASP A 195 -2.18 9.61 -28.06
CA ASP A 195 -2.00 9.43 -29.51
C ASP A 195 -1.95 7.95 -29.89
N ARG A 196 -1.16 7.15 -29.17
CA ARG A 196 -1.04 5.70 -29.41
C ARG A 196 -2.35 4.95 -29.15
N LEU A 197 -3.15 5.37 -28.18
CA LEU A 197 -4.47 4.78 -27.95
C LEU A 197 -5.40 5.07 -29.13
N TYR A 198 -5.40 6.31 -29.63
CA TYR A 198 -6.16 6.68 -30.82
C TYR A 198 -5.73 5.89 -32.05
N GLU A 199 -4.42 5.71 -32.29
CA GLU A 199 -3.91 4.88 -33.39
C GLU A 199 -4.43 3.45 -33.32
N LEU A 200 -4.45 2.86 -32.11
CA LEU A 200 -4.91 1.48 -31.91
C LEU A 200 -6.41 1.31 -32.16
N HIS A 201 -7.23 2.28 -31.74
CA HIS A 201 -8.69 2.20 -31.79
C HIS A 201 -9.30 2.76 -33.08
N SER A 202 -8.58 3.61 -33.81
CA SER A 202 -9.07 4.25 -35.05
C SER A 202 -9.59 3.28 -36.12
N PRO A 203 -8.95 2.13 -36.41
CA PRO A 203 -9.40 1.23 -37.46
C PRO A 203 -10.82 0.68 -37.25
N LYS A 204 -11.22 0.45 -35.99
CA LYS A 204 -12.56 -0.04 -35.63
C LYS A 204 -13.49 1.05 -35.10
N LYS A 205 -12.97 2.24 -34.82
CA LYS A 205 -13.71 3.35 -34.19
C LYS A 205 -14.39 2.92 -32.89
N ASP A 206 -13.66 2.17 -32.07
CA ASP A 206 -14.18 1.59 -30.83
C ASP A 206 -13.68 2.34 -29.57
N LEU A 207 -12.98 3.47 -29.75
CA LEU A 207 -12.71 4.41 -28.67
C LEU A 207 -13.90 5.37 -28.51
N GLY A 208 -14.73 5.12 -27.48
CA GLY A 208 -15.91 5.93 -27.21
C GLY A 208 -15.55 7.34 -26.77
N THR A 209 -14.86 7.46 -25.63
CA THR A 209 -14.38 8.75 -25.14
C THR A 209 -13.19 8.60 -24.21
N VAL A 210 -12.52 9.72 -23.96
CA VAL A 210 -11.49 9.87 -22.96
C VAL A 210 -11.97 10.93 -21.97
N VAL A 211 -12.09 10.52 -20.71
CA VAL A 211 -12.56 11.37 -19.63
C VAL A 211 -11.35 11.92 -18.88
N LEU A 212 -11.24 13.25 -18.84
CA LEU A 212 -10.13 13.97 -18.22
C LEU A 212 -10.64 14.67 -16.96
N ASN A 213 -10.11 14.27 -15.80
CA ASN A 213 -10.55 14.80 -14.50
C ASN A 213 -9.38 15.29 -13.66
N ASN A 214 -9.60 16.37 -12.92
CA ASN A 214 -8.73 16.72 -11.79
C ASN A 214 -9.08 15.85 -10.57
N ILE A 215 -8.16 15.74 -9.61
CA ILE A 215 -8.37 14.90 -8.41
C ILE A 215 -9.34 15.61 -7.47
N ARG A 216 -10.46 14.96 -7.12
CA ARG A 216 -11.37 15.43 -6.07
C ARG A 216 -10.65 15.40 -4.73
N ILE A 217 -10.62 16.52 -4.02
CA ILE A 217 -10.06 16.59 -2.67
C ILE A 217 -11.12 16.13 -1.68
N LEU A 218 -10.76 15.14 -0.85
CA LEU A 218 -11.63 14.56 0.17
C LEU A 218 -10.99 14.74 1.57
N PRO A 219 -11.78 14.99 2.62
CA PRO A 219 -11.24 15.20 3.96
C PRO A 219 -10.56 13.94 4.52
N GLY A 220 -9.46 14.12 5.24
CA GLY A 220 -8.64 13.06 5.84
C GLY A 220 -7.77 12.29 4.86
N THR A 221 -7.63 12.75 3.60
CA THR A 221 -6.85 12.04 2.57
C THR A 221 -5.48 12.66 2.32
N PRO A 222 -4.50 11.91 1.78
CA PRO A 222 -3.19 12.47 1.43
C PRO A 222 -3.27 13.65 0.45
N ILE A 223 -4.24 13.66 -0.48
CA ILE A 223 -4.39 14.77 -1.42
C ILE A 223 -4.84 16.06 -0.72
N GLU A 224 -5.60 15.99 0.37
CA GLU A 224 -5.94 17.16 1.18
C GLU A 224 -4.67 17.77 1.80
N GLN A 225 -3.81 16.94 2.38
CA GLN A 225 -2.54 17.39 2.98
C GLN A 225 -1.64 18.05 1.93
N ILE A 226 -1.45 17.40 0.79
CA ILE A 226 -0.67 17.94 -0.33
C ILE A 226 -1.27 19.27 -0.83
N ALA A 227 -2.60 19.34 -0.95
CA ALA A 227 -3.28 20.56 -1.38
C ALA A 227 -3.08 21.72 -0.39
N LYS A 228 -3.12 21.46 0.92
CA LYS A 228 -2.85 22.46 1.98
C LYS A 228 -1.39 22.92 1.94
N GLU A 229 -0.45 21.98 1.90
CA GLU A 229 0.99 22.28 1.84
C GLU A 229 1.37 23.13 0.62
N GLN A 230 0.70 22.91 -0.50
CA GLN A 230 0.92 23.66 -1.74
C GLN A 230 0.06 24.93 -1.86
N GLY A 231 -0.76 25.25 -0.86
CA GLY A 231 -1.64 26.42 -0.87
C GLY A 231 -2.74 26.37 -1.93
N VAL A 232 -3.14 25.18 -2.38
CA VAL A 232 -4.28 24.96 -3.28
C VAL A 232 -5.61 25.11 -2.53
N ILE A 233 -5.63 24.71 -1.25
CA ILE A 233 -6.73 24.90 -0.31
C ILE A 233 -6.17 25.37 1.04
N ASP A 234 -7.04 25.82 1.94
CA ASP A 234 -6.70 26.20 3.30
C ASP A 234 -7.53 25.41 4.35
N GLU A 235 -7.29 25.68 5.64
CA GLU A 235 -8.02 25.03 6.75
C GLU A 235 -9.52 25.39 6.81
N GLN A 236 -9.95 26.45 6.11
CA GLN A 236 -11.34 26.91 6.08
C GLN A 236 -12.10 26.42 4.85
N THR A 237 -11.41 25.75 3.93
CA THR A 237 -11.99 25.29 2.67
C THR A 237 -13.06 24.21 2.95
N ASP A 238 -14.31 24.49 2.58
CA ASP A 238 -15.42 23.54 2.73
C ASP A 238 -15.31 22.41 1.70
N LEU A 239 -14.91 21.23 2.17
CA LEU A 239 -14.76 20.03 1.34
C LEU A 239 -16.07 19.24 1.17
N LEU A 240 -17.18 19.63 1.81
CA LEU A 240 -18.48 19.00 1.62
C LEU A 240 -18.87 19.03 0.14
N TYR A 241 -18.62 20.15 -0.54
CA TYR A 241 -18.86 20.32 -1.96
C TYR A 241 -17.60 20.10 -2.83
N PRO A 242 -17.77 19.68 -4.10
CA PRO A 242 -17.02 20.02 -5.30
C PRO A 242 -15.60 20.61 -5.39
N VAL A 243 -14.66 20.51 -4.45
CA VAL A 243 -13.27 21.02 -4.57
C VAL A 243 -12.30 20.01 -5.21
N TYR A 244 -11.51 20.46 -6.20
CA TYR A 244 -10.55 19.64 -6.94
C TYR A 244 -9.11 20.21 -6.85
N TYR A 245 -8.13 19.31 -6.85
CA TYR A 245 -6.71 19.64 -6.90
C TYR A 245 -6.31 20.03 -8.33
N ASN A 246 -5.93 21.30 -8.51
CA ASN A 246 -5.53 21.85 -9.80
C ASN A 246 -4.52 23.02 -9.64
N PRO A 247 -3.28 22.75 -9.18
CA PRO A 247 -2.30 23.79 -8.90
C PRO A 247 -1.76 24.47 -10.18
N LYS A 248 -1.19 25.68 -9.98
CA LYS A 248 -0.34 26.34 -10.98
C LYS A 248 1.00 25.58 -11.14
N PRO A 249 1.65 25.64 -12.32
CA PRO A 249 1.29 26.43 -13.51
C PRO A 249 0.39 25.70 -14.53
N PHE A 250 -0.05 24.47 -14.25
CA PHE A 250 -0.75 23.63 -15.22
C PHE A 250 -2.28 23.61 -15.05
N GLU A 251 -2.85 24.66 -14.43
CA GLU A 251 -4.28 24.74 -14.12
C GLU A 251 -5.20 24.66 -15.36
N THR A 252 -4.67 25.00 -16.54
CA THR A 252 -5.38 24.93 -17.84
C THR A 252 -5.10 23.65 -18.64
N LEU A 253 -4.27 22.73 -18.12
CA LEU A 253 -3.84 21.52 -18.84
C LEU A 253 -5.03 20.65 -19.25
N ARG A 254 -6.02 20.51 -18.37
CA ARG A 254 -7.23 19.73 -18.64
C ARG A 254 -7.91 20.18 -19.94
N TYR A 255 -8.14 21.48 -20.10
CA TYR A 255 -8.79 22.04 -21.30
C TYR A 255 -7.95 21.82 -22.56
N ARG A 256 -6.61 21.91 -22.45
CA ARG A 256 -5.72 21.62 -23.58
C ARG A 256 -5.83 20.17 -24.02
N LEU A 257 -5.89 19.23 -23.07
CA LEU A 257 -6.07 17.81 -23.36
C LEU A 257 -7.48 17.49 -23.86
N GLU A 258 -8.52 18.18 -23.36
CA GLU A 258 -9.89 18.05 -23.85
C GLU A 258 -9.98 18.49 -25.32
N THR A 259 -9.34 19.61 -25.70
CA THR A 259 -9.26 20.03 -27.10
C THR A 259 -8.55 18.99 -27.96
N LEU A 260 -7.39 18.47 -27.51
CA LEU A 260 -6.65 17.44 -28.24
C LEU A 260 -7.49 16.17 -28.45
N HIS A 261 -8.12 15.69 -27.38
CA HIS A 261 -9.00 14.53 -27.40
C HIS A 261 -10.17 14.73 -28.34
N LEU A 262 -10.89 15.86 -28.23
CA LEU A 262 -12.06 16.15 -29.06
C LEU A 262 -11.68 16.20 -30.54
N ASP A 263 -10.57 16.86 -30.85
CA ASP A 263 -10.03 16.96 -32.21
C ASP A 263 -9.70 15.56 -32.77
N GLN A 264 -8.99 14.72 -32.03
CA GLN A 264 -8.71 13.34 -32.46
C GLN A 264 -9.97 12.49 -32.62
N ASN A 265 -10.92 12.61 -31.68
CA ASN A 265 -12.18 11.90 -31.72
C ASN A 265 -12.97 12.25 -32.98
N VAL A 266 -13.18 13.55 -33.23
CA VAL A 266 -13.91 14.03 -34.41
C VAL A 266 -13.25 13.53 -35.69
N PHE A 267 -11.94 13.69 -35.84
CA PHE A 267 -11.24 13.26 -37.06
C PHE A 267 -11.31 11.74 -37.28
N MET A 268 -11.16 10.94 -36.21
CA MET A 268 -11.31 9.49 -36.27
C MET A 268 -12.71 9.09 -36.73
N TRP A 269 -13.77 9.68 -36.16
CA TRP A 269 -15.15 9.35 -36.52
C TRP A 269 -15.52 9.81 -37.92
N GLN A 270 -15.02 10.97 -38.34
CA GLN A 270 -15.25 11.56 -39.67
C GLN A 270 -14.33 11.01 -40.78
N GLU A 271 -13.40 10.10 -40.45
CA GLU A 271 -12.43 9.51 -41.41
C GLU A 271 -11.51 10.52 -42.10
N ILE A 272 -11.22 11.64 -41.42
CA ILE A 272 -10.34 12.69 -41.93
C ILE A 272 -8.94 12.43 -41.39
N ARG A 273 -7.95 12.24 -42.27
CA ARG A 273 -6.54 12.14 -41.88
C ARG A 273 -5.97 13.53 -41.59
N LYS A 274 -5.27 13.67 -40.47
CA LYS A 274 -4.40 14.82 -40.19
C LYS A 274 -3.10 14.73 -40.99
#